data_AF-A0A6F7U3S5-F1
#
_entry.id   AF-A0A6F7U3S5-F1
#
_cell.length_a   1.000
_cell.length_b   1.000
_cell.length_c   1.000
_cell.angle_alpha   90.00
_cell.angle_beta   90.00
_cell.angle_gamma   90.00
#
_symmetry.space_group_name_H-M   'P 1'
#
loop_
_entity.id
_entity.type
_entity.pdbx_description
1 polymer ?
#
loop_
_entity_poly.entity_id
_entity_poly.type
_entity_poly.pdbx_seq_one_letter_code
_entity_poly.pdbx_strand_id
1 'polypeptide(L)'
;GFDTAKELVKRSLANLVILDKIDNPASIAELKALNPKVNVTFYPYDVTVPIAETKKLLKTIFDKLKTVDILINGAGILDDHSIERTIAINFTGLVNTTTAILDFWDKRNGGPGGVVCNIGSVTGFNSIYQVPVYSASKAAVVSFTSSLARLAPITGVTAYTINPGIIKTTLVHKFNSWLDVEPRVAELLLEHPTQTTLECAQNFVKAIEKNENGAIWKLDLGELIPIQWTK
;
A
#
# COMPACT_ATOMS: atom_id res chain seq x y z
N GLY A 1 0.96 1.15 7.88
CA GLY A 1 0.76 2.57 7.51
C GLY A 1 1.58 3.46 8.42
N PHE A 2 1.04 3.82 9.58
CA PHE A 2 1.68 4.78 10.48
C PHE A 2 3.07 4.35 10.99
N ASP A 3 3.22 3.13 11.53
CA ASP A 3 4.54 2.66 11.99
C ASP A 3 5.55 2.54 10.84
N THR A 4 5.10 2.19 9.63
CA THR A 4 5.95 2.24 8.43
C THR A 4 6.41 3.66 8.15
N ALA A 5 5.53 4.66 8.28
CA ALA A 5 5.92 6.06 8.15
C ALA A 5 6.94 6.48 9.21
N LYS A 6 6.81 6.00 10.46
CA LYS A 6 7.81 6.23 11.53
C LYS A 6 9.17 5.64 11.16
N GLU A 7 9.22 4.45 10.60
CA GLU A 7 10.48 3.84 10.15
C GLU A 7 11.07 4.55 8.93
N LEU A 8 10.22 5.02 8.00
CA LEU A 8 10.62 5.79 6.83
C LEU A 8 11.25 7.14 7.20
N VAL A 9 10.65 7.91 8.11
CA VAL A 9 11.21 9.22 8.52
C VAL A 9 12.53 9.10 9.29
N LYS A 10 12.87 7.93 9.83
CA LYS A 10 14.20 7.66 10.40
C LYS A 10 15.29 7.53 9.33
N ARG A 11 14.93 7.41 8.05
CA ARG A 11 15.86 7.43 6.91
C ARG A 11 16.03 8.85 6.38
N SER A 12 17.00 9.03 5.48
CA SER A 12 17.34 10.33 4.89
C SER A 12 16.37 10.72 3.76
N LEU A 13 15.07 10.81 4.06
CA LEU A 13 14.07 11.33 3.12
C LEU A 13 14.12 12.86 3.06
N ALA A 14 14.01 13.44 1.86
CA ALA A 14 13.81 14.89 1.74
C ALA A 14 12.36 15.28 2.06
N ASN A 15 11.40 14.54 1.49
CA ASN A 15 9.97 14.80 1.65
C ASN A 15 9.23 13.48 1.92
N LEU A 16 8.27 13.52 2.86
CA LEU A 16 7.26 12.49 3.02
C LEU A 16 5.89 13.13 2.78
N VAL A 17 5.25 12.79 1.68
CA VAL A 17 3.90 13.27 1.35
C VAL A 17 2.88 12.18 1.70
N ILE A 18 1.98 12.49 2.62
CA ILE A 18 0.92 11.58 3.07
C ILE A 18 -0.39 12.00 2.40
N LEU A 19 -1.00 11.05 1.70
CA LEU A 19 -2.31 11.19 1.07
C LEU A 19 -3.26 10.25 1.78
N ASP A 20 -4.21 10.78 2.54
CA ASP A 20 -5.21 9.97 3.25
C ASP A 20 -6.55 10.70 3.27
N LYS A 21 -7.64 9.96 3.46
CA LYS A 21 -9.00 10.49 3.48
C LYS A 21 -9.28 11.32 4.72
N ILE A 22 -8.67 10.93 5.85
CA ILE A 22 -8.89 11.54 7.16
C ILE A 22 -7.57 12.15 7.63
N ASP A 23 -7.58 13.45 7.94
CA ASP A 23 -6.44 14.10 8.56
C ASP A 23 -6.25 13.60 9.99
N ASN A 24 -4.99 13.40 10.37
CA ASN A 24 -4.60 13.04 11.73
C ASN A 24 -3.43 13.93 12.18
N PRO A 25 -3.72 15.17 12.64
CA PRO A 25 -2.69 16.14 12.98
C PRO A 25 -1.70 15.63 14.04
N ALA A 26 -2.16 14.80 14.98
CA ALA A 26 -1.30 14.20 16.00
C ALA A 26 -0.26 13.25 15.38
N SER A 27 -0.68 12.39 14.44
CA SER A 27 0.23 11.49 13.72
C SER A 27 1.24 12.27 12.86
N ILE A 28 0.79 13.32 12.19
CA ILE A 28 1.68 14.19 11.40
C ILE A 28 2.68 14.91 12.30
N ALA A 29 2.26 15.42 13.46
CA ALA A 29 3.14 16.07 14.42
C ALA A 29 4.18 15.10 14.99
N GLU A 30 3.80 13.86 15.30
CA GLU A 30 4.72 12.82 15.76
C GLU A 30 5.80 12.51 14.70
N LEU A 31 5.41 12.35 13.44
CA LEU A 31 6.36 12.10 12.34
C LEU A 31 7.36 13.24 12.16
N LYS A 32 6.90 14.49 12.27
CA LYS A 32 7.79 15.67 12.23
C LYS A 32 8.75 15.72 13.40
N ALA A 33 8.30 15.33 14.60
CA ALA A 33 9.13 15.30 15.80
C ALA A 33 10.21 14.20 15.73
N LEU A 34 9.91 13.05 15.11
CA LEU A 34 10.87 11.94 14.95
C LEU A 34 12.07 12.32 14.08
N ASN A 35 11.87 13.14 13.04
CA ASN A 35 12.97 13.67 12.25
C ASN A 35 12.62 15.05 11.65
N PRO A 36 13.00 16.15 12.33
CA PRO A 36 12.70 17.52 11.88
C PRO A 36 13.33 17.90 10.53
N LYS A 37 14.26 17.11 10.00
CA LYS A 37 14.88 17.34 8.69
C LYS A 37 14.00 16.85 7.52
N VAL A 38 13.06 15.94 7.78
CA VAL A 38 12.15 15.43 6.76
C VAL A 38 10.95 16.37 6.65
N ASN A 39 10.68 16.89 5.46
CA ASN A 39 9.48 17.67 5.22
C ASN A 39 8.26 16.75 5.11
N VAL A 40 7.48 16.64 6.20
CA VAL A 40 6.23 15.86 6.23
C VAL A 40 5.05 16.75 5.87
N THR A 41 4.34 16.40 4.78
CA THR A 41 3.15 17.12 4.30
C THR A 41 1.96 16.19 4.17
N PHE A 42 0.76 16.74 4.34
CA PHE A 42 -0.50 16.01 4.23
C PHE A 42 -1.40 16.64 3.17
N TYR A 43 -2.08 15.82 2.38
CA TYR A 43 -3.17 16.25 1.52
C TYR A 43 -4.36 15.29 1.69
N PRO A 44 -5.60 15.82 1.82
CA PRO A 44 -6.77 14.97 1.83
C PRO A 44 -6.91 14.27 0.47
N TYR A 45 -7.08 12.96 0.50
CA TYR A 45 -7.19 12.14 -0.71
C TYR A 45 -8.12 10.95 -0.48
N ASP A 46 -9.14 10.85 -1.32
CA ASP A 46 -9.99 9.67 -1.42
C ASP A 46 -9.63 8.91 -2.69
N VAL A 47 -9.14 7.67 -2.56
CA VAL A 47 -8.74 6.84 -3.70
C VAL A 47 -9.91 6.49 -4.63
N THR A 48 -11.16 6.69 -4.21
CA THR A 48 -12.33 6.42 -5.06
C THR A 48 -12.70 7.57 -5.98
N VAL A 49 -11.96 8.70 -5.97
CA VAL A 49 -12.19 9.79 -6.92
C VAL A 49 -11.77 9.40 -8.34
N PRO A 50 -12.32 10.04 -9.38
CA PRO A 50 -11.89 9.81 -10.76
C PRO A 50 -10.39 10.06 -10.96
N ILE A 51 -9.79 9.37 -11.93
CA ILE A 51 -8.36 9.51 -12.29
C ILE A 51 -7.98 10.98 -12.52
N ALA A 52 -8.85 11.78 -13.13
CA ALA A 52 -8.60 13.20 -13.41
C ALA A 52 -8.35 14.03 -12.12
N GLU A 53 -9.11 13.77 -11.05
CA GLU A 53 -8.90 14.45 -9.76
C GLU A 53 -7.61 13.99 -9.09
N THR A 54 -7.28 12.69 -9.20
CA THR A 54 -5.99 12.18 -8.73
C THR A 54 -4.82 12.84 -9.48
N LYS A 55 -4.92 12.99 -10.81
CA LYS A 55 -3.92 13.68 -11.64
C LYS A 55 -3.75 15.14 -11.23
N LYS A 56 -4.83 15.85 -10.91
CA LYS A 56 -4.79 17.23 -10.43
C LYS A 56 -4.05 17.37 -9.09
N LEU A 57 -4.31 16.47 -8.15
CA LEU A 57 -3.59 16.42 -6.88
C LEU A 57 -2.10 16.10 -7.09
N LEU A 58 -1.79 15.06 -7.88
CA LEU A 58 -0.41 14.69 -8.19
C LEU A 58 0.32 15.85 -8.88
N LYS A 59 -0.31 16.55 -9.83
CA LYS A 59 0.29 17.73 -10.46
C LYS A 59 0.69 18.77 -9.42
N THR A 60 -0.16 19.04 -8.43
CA THR A 60 0.15 19.98 -7.33
C THR A 60 1.39 19.56 -6.55
N ILE A 61 1.59 18.25 -6.35
CA ILE A 61 2.74 17.69 -5.64
C ILE A 61 4.00 17.77 -6.51
N PHE A 62 3.93 17.34 -7.77
CA PHE A 62 5.05 17.41 -8.72
C PHE A 62 5.48 18.85 -9.02
N ASP A 63 4.54 19.80 -9.12
CA ASP A 63 4.86 21.22 -9.31
C ASP A 63 5.70 21.77 -8.14
N LYS A 64 5.51 21.26 -6.92
CA LYS A 64 6.25 21.65 -5.72
C LYS A 64 7.57 20.89 -5.57
N LEU A 65 7.54 19.57 -5.69
CA LEU A 65 8.69 18.69 -5.40
C LEU A 65 9.63 18.51 -6.59
N LYS A 66 9.14 18.74 -7.82
CA LYS A 66 9.80 18.48 -9.12
C LYS A 66 10.02 17.01 -9.42
N THR A 67 10.42 16.22 -8.44
CA THR A 67 10.58 14.77 -8.53
C THR A 67 9.84 14.07 -7.39
N VAL A 68 9.38 12.86 -7.67
CA VAL A 68 8.89 11.89 -6.68
C VAL A 68 9.55 10.59 -7.04
N ASP A 69 10.17 9.92 -6.07
CA ASP A 69 10.96 8.71 -6.32
C ASP A 69 10.14 7.43 -6.15
N ILE A 70 9.27 7.38 -5.13
CA ILE A 70 8.51 6.20 -4.73
C ILE A 70 7.06 6.58 -4.44
N LEU A 71 6.12 5.81 -4.98
CA LEU A 71 4.70 5.83 -4.63
C LEU A 71 4.39 4.58 -3.82
N ILE A 72 3.82 4.75 -2.63
CA ILE A 72 3.32 3.64 -1.81
C ILE A 72 1.80 3.66 -1.82
N ASN A 73 1.17 2.71 -2.51
CA ASN A 73 -0.28 2.57 -2.48
C ASN A 73 -0.70 1.70 -1.29
N GLY A 74 -1.25 2.35 -0.26
CA GLY A 74 -1.57 1.70 1.02
C GLY A 74 -3.03 1.78 1.47
N ALA A 75 -3.92 2.41 0.69
CA ALA A 75 -5.33 2.49 1.04
C ALA A 75 -5.97 1.09 1.07
N GLY A 76 -6.80 0.84 2.07
CA GLY A 76 -7.51 -0.43 2.17
C GLY A 76 -8.58 -0.43 3.25
N ILE A 77 -9.65 -1.19 3.01
CA ILE A 77 -10.67 -1.55 4.00
C ILE A 77 -10.85 -3.07 4.03
N LEU A 78 -11.41 -3.57 5.12
CA LEU A 78 -11.77 -4.97 5.30
C LEU A 78 -13.19 -5.00 5.85
N ASP A 79 -14.16 -5.11 4.94
CA ASP A 79 -15.58 -5.15 5.22
C ASP A 79 -16.32 -5.80 4.04
N ASP A 80 -16.66 -7.08 4.19
CA ASP A 80 -17.31 -7.85 3.12
C ASP A 80 -18.84 -7.66 3.08
N HIS A 81 -19.41 -6.80 3.94
CA HIS A 81 -20.76 -6.25 3.72
C HIS A 81 -20.75 -5.16 2.64
N SER A 82 -19.63 -4.44 2.52
CA SER A 82 -19.48 -3.30 1.60
C SER A 82 -18.75 -3.70 0.31
N ILE A 83 -19.33 -4.63 -0.46
CA ILE A 83 -18.69 -5.28 -1.63
C ILE A 83 -18.07 -4.27 -2.60
N GLU A 84 -18.88 -3.35 -3.13
CA GLU A 84 -18.44 -2.35 -4.12
C GLU A 84 -17.37 -1.43 -3.55
N ARG A 85 -17.51 -1.05 -2.27
CA ARG A 85 -16.55 -0.18 -1.60
C ARG A 85 -15.21 -0.87 -1.39
N THR A 86 -15.22 -2.15 -1.01
CA THR A 86 -14.01 -2.97 -0.83
C THR A 86 -13.26 -3.08 -2.15
N ILE A 87 -13.95 -3.38 -3.25
CA ILE A 87 -13.34 -3.42 -4.58
C ILE A 87 -12.83 -2.02 -5.00
N ALA A 88 -13.64 -0.98 -4.81
CA ALA A 88 -13.30 0.38 -5.22
C ALA A 88 -12.07 0.93 -4.50
N ILE A 89 -11.93 0.68 -3.19
CA ILE A 89 -10.79 1.17 -2.40
C ILE A 89 -9.56 0.28 -2.60
N ASN A 90 -9.71 -1.03 -2.39
CA ASN A 90 -8.56 -1.94 -2.31
C ASN A 90 -7.92 -2.20 -3.67
N PHE A 91 -8.71 -2.15 -4.75
CA PHE A 91 -8.24 -2.47 -6.09
C PHE A 91 -8.36 -1.28 -7.06
N THR A 92 -9.58 -0.82 -7.35
CA THR A 92 -9.79 0.21 -8.39
C THR A 92 -9.03 1.50 -8.06
N GLY A 93 -9.07 1.94 -6.81
CA GLY A 93 -8.36 3.12 -6.34
C GLY A 93 -6.85 3.00 -6.54
N LEU A 94 -6.26 1.87 -6.15
CA LEU A 94 -4.84 1.59 -6.35
C LEU A 94 -4.44 1.61 -7.83
N VAL A 95 -5.26 0.99 -8.70
CA VAL A 95 -5.04 1.00 -10.16
C VAL A 95 -5.14 2.42 -10.70
N ASN A 96 -6.14 3.20 -10.26
CA ASN A 96 -6.36 4.58 -10.68
C ASN A 96 -5.22 5.50 -10.23
N THR A 97 -4.75 5.40 -8.98
CA THR A 97 -3.61 6.18 -8.49
C THR A 97 -2.33 5.85 -9.26
N THR A 98 -2.10 4.56 -9.53
CA THR A 98 -0.95 4.13 -10.34
C THR A 98 -1.05 4.63 -11.78
N THR A 99 -2.25 4.57 -12.37
CA THR A 99 -2.50 5.08 -13.73
C THR A 99 -2.29 6.60 -13.78
N ALA A 100 -2.73 7.33 -12.76
CA ALA A 100 -2.57 8.77 -12.67
C ALA A 100 -1.11 9.20 -12.55
N ILE A 101 -0.27 8.49 -11.78
CA ILE A 101 1.15 8.87 -11.63
C ILE A 101 1.98 8.59 -12.89
N LEU A 102 1.56 7.64 -13.74
CA LEU A 102 2.24 7.39 -15.02
C LEU A 102 2.23 8.59 -15.97
N ASP A 103 1.29 9.53 -15.86
CA ASP A 103 1.35 10.78 -16.62
C ASP A 103 2.63 11.60 -16.34
N PHE A 104 3.23 11.41 -15.16
CA PHE A 104 4.44 12.11 -14.73
C PHE A 104 5.70 11.25 -14.84
N TRP A 105 5.55 9.93 -14.83
CA TRP A 105 6.68 8.99 -14.78
C TRP A 105 6.92 8.20 -16.07
N ASP A 106 5.94 8.06 -16.96
CA ASP A 106 6.08 7.21 -18.14
C ASP A 106 7.18 7.72 -19.09
N LYS A 107 8.23 6.90 -19.26
CA LYS A 107 9.38 7.25 -20.11
C LYS A 107 9.00 7.45 -21.58
N ARG A 108 7.89 6.87 -22.04
CA ARG A 108 7.38 7.09 -23.41
C ARG A 108 6.91 8.53 -23.63
N ASN A 109 6.57 9.22 -22.54
CA ASN A 109 6.20 10.63 -22.52
C ASN A 109 7.35 11.53 -22.02
N GLY A 110 8.58 11.01 -21.97
CA GLY A 110 9.75 11.73 -21.45
C GLY A 110 9.85 11.79 -19.92
N GLY A 111 9.02 11.04 -19.19
CA GLY A 111 9.10 10.93 -17.74
C GLY A 111 10.38 10.22 -17.27
N PRO A 112 10.82 10.46 -16.02
CA PRO A 112 12.07 9.89 -15.49
C PRO A 112 11.96 8.42 -15.07
N GLY A 113 10.78 7.79 -15.16
CA GLY A 113 10.49 6.55 -14.47
C GLY A 113 10.21 6.76 -12.98
N GLY A 114 10.11 5.66 -12.23
CA GLY A 114 9.82 5.68 -10.79
C GLY A 114 9.65 4.29 -10.19
N VAL A 115 9.29 4.25 -8.91
CA VAL A 115 9.06 2.99 -8.16
C VAL A 115 7.66 2.99 -7.56
N VAL A 116 6.91 1.92 -7.81
CA VAL A 116 5.60 1.66 -7.18
C VAL A 116 5.71 0.52 -6.18
N CYS A 117 5.41 0.80 -4.92
CA CYS A 117 5.25 -0.19 -3.87
C CYS A 117 3.77 -0.35 -3.55
N ASN A 118 3.19 -1.51 -3.87
CA ASN A 118 1.78 -1.79 -3.57
C ASN A 118 1.64 -2.63 -2.30
N ILE A 119 0.80 -2.18 -1.36
CA ILE A 119 0.44 -2.95 -0.18
C ILE A 119 -0.67 -3.95 -0.54
N GLY A 120 -0.26 -5.18 -0.81
CA GLY A 120 -1.12 -6.33 -0.98
C GLY A 120 -1.56 -6.92 0.37
N SER A 121 -1.54 -8.24 0.47
CA SER A 121 -1.88 -9.02 1.66
C SER A 121 -1.53 -10.49 1.38
N VAL A 122 -1.17 -11.27 2.40
CA VAL A 122 -1.06 -12.74 2.24
C VAL A 122 -2.38 -13.37 1.79
N THR A 123 -3.51 -12.71 2.02
CA THR A 123 -4.83 -13.13 1.52
C THR A 123 -4.95 -13.11 0.00
N GLY A 124 -4.05 -12.38 -0.68
CA GLY A 124 -3.92 -12.39 -2.13
C GLY A 124 -3.20 -13.64 -2.67
N PHE A 125 -2.55 -14.43 -1.81
CA PHE A 125 -1.95 -15.71 -2.16
C PHE A 125 -2.93 -16.86 -1.90
N ASN A 126 -3.50 -16.87 -0.69
CA ASN A 126 -4.50 -17.83 -0.25
C ASN A 126 -5.54 -17.09 0.59
N SER A 127 -6.81 -17.20 0.22
CA SER A 127 -7.87 -16.40 0.81
C SER A 127 -8.15 -16.77 2.27
N ILE A 128 -8.55 -15.76 3.04
CA ILE A 128 -9.40 -16.00 4.21
C ILE A 128 -10.82 -16.12 3.64
N TYR A 129 -11.31 -17.35 3.52
CA TYR A 129 -12.52 -17.65 2.75
C TYR A 129 -13.80 -17.06 3.36
N GLN A 130 -13.77 -16.63 4.62
CA GLN A 130 -14.86 -15.90 5.28
C GLN A 130 -14.94 -14.43 4.85
N VAL A 131 -13.86 -13.86 4.29
CA VAL A 131 -13.82 -12.53 3.66
C VAL A 131 -13.35 -12.64 2.20
N PRO A 132 -14.13 -13.33 1.34
CA PRO A 132 -13.75 -13.63 -0.03
C PRO A 132 -13.60 -12.38 -0.90
N VAL A 133 -14.39 -11.32 -0.69
CA VAL A 133 -14.32 -10.08 -1.49
C VAL A 133 -13.04 -9.32 -1.16
N TYR A 134 -12.72 -9.16 0.13
CA TYR A 134 -11.42 -8.62 0.56
C TYR A 134 -10.26 -9.42 -0.04
N SER A 135 -10.26 -10.75 0.11
CA SER A 135 -9.18 -11.60 -0.36
C SER A 135 -9.02 -11.52 -1.89
N ALA A 136 -10.12 -11.55 -2.64
CA ALA A 136 -10.12 -11.38 -4.09
C ALA A 136 -9.57 -10.00 -4.51
N SER A 137 -9.94 -8.92 -3.81
CA SER A 137 -9.41 -7.58 -4.07
C SER A 137 -7.89 -7.53 -3.90
N LYS A 138 -7.34 -8.27 -2.92
CA LYS A 138 -5.89 -8.34 -2.67
C LYS A 138 -5.16 -9.25 -3.65
N ALA A 139 -5.79 -10.34 -4.11
CA ALA A 139 -5.25 -11.14 -5.22
C ALA A 139 -5.13 -10.32 -6.51
N ALA A 140 -6.11 -9.45 -6.79
CA ALA A 140 -6.06 -8.54 -7.93
C ALA A 140 -4.87 -7.58 -7.87
N VAL A 141 -4.56 -7.03 -6.68
CA VAL A 141 -3.38 -6.17 -6.47
C VAL A 141 -2.07 -6.93 -6.71
N VAL A 142 -1.95 -8.18 -6.25
CA VAL A 142 -0.76 -9.02 -6.48
C VAL A 142 -0.53 -9.22 -7.99
N SER A 143 -1.59 -9.59 -8.72
CA SER A 143 -1.54 -9.79 -10.17
C SER A 143 -1.21 -8.49 -10.93
N PHE A 144 -1.88 -7.39 -10.58
CA PHE A 144 -1.66 -6.08 -11.20
C PHE A 144 -0.20 -5.63 -11.04
N THR A 145 0.35 -5.78 -9.83
CA THR A 145 1.73 -5.34 -9.56
C THR A 145 2.78 -6.21 -10.26
N SER A 146 2.54 -7.53 -10.34
CA SER A 146 3.38 -8.43 -11.15
C SER A 146 3.40 -8.01 -12.63
N SER A 147 2.24 -7.59 -13.15
CA SER A 147 2.13 -7.07 -14.51
C SER A 147 2.91 -5.75 -14.67
N LEU A 148 2.79 -4.80 -13.74
CA LEU A 148 3.55 -3.54 -13.76
C LEU A 148 5.06 -3.78 -13.81
N ALA A 149 5.57 -4.70 -12.99
CA ALA A 149 6.99 -5.01 -12.95
C ALA A 149 7.52 -5.51 -14.30
N ARG A 150 6.71 -6.28 -15.04
CA ARG A 150 7.03 -6.76 -16.39
C ARG A 150 6.93 -5.65 -17.45
N LEU A 151 6.16 -4.61 -17.19
CA LEU A 151 6.03 -3.41 -18.03
C LEU A 151 7.14 -2.38 -17.77
N ALA A 152 7.99 -2.55 -16.75
CA ALA A 152 9.07 -1.62 -16.43
C ALA A 152 10.01 -1.30 -17.63
N PRO A 153 10.39 -2.26 -18.49
CA PRO A 153 11.16 -1.96 -19.70
C PRO A 153 10.43 -1.06 -20.72
N ILE A 154 9.10 -0.92 -20.62
CA ILE A 154 8.27 -0.09 -21.50
C ILE A 154 8.00 1.27 -20.86
N THR A 155 7.61 1.30 -19.58
CA THR A 155 7.18 2.51 -18.87
C THR A 155 8.29 3.23 -18.11
N GLY A 156 9.40 2.55 -17.81
CA GLY A 156 10.43 3.04 -16.90
C GLY A 156 10.03 2.98 -15.42
N VAL A 157 8.85 2.42 -15.10
CA VAL A 157 8.35 2.32 -13.73
C VAL A 157 8.47 0.89 -13.23
N THR A 158 9.28 0.71 -12.19
CA THR A 158 9.44 -0.58 -11.51
C THR A 158 8.38 -0.73 -10.42
N ALA A 159 8.04 -1.97 -10.08
CA ALA A 159 7.06 -2.22 -9.03
C ALA A 159 7.34 -3.51 -8.26
N TYR A 160 6.93 -3.55 -7.00
CA TYR A 160 6.91 -4.75 -6.18
C TYR A 160 5.73 -4.71 -5.20
N THR A 161 5.36 -5.88 -4.68
CA THR A 161 4.29 -6.01 -3.69
C THR A 161 4.85 -6.29 -2.31
N ILE A 162 4.23 -5.67 -1.31
CA ILE A 162 4.44 -6.00 0.10
C ILE A 162 3.14 -6.59 0.62
N ASN A 163 3.21 -7.80 1.14
CA ASN A 163 2.05 -8.62 1.50
C ASN A 163 2.16 -9.01 2.97
N PRO A 164 1.62 -8.18 3.87
CA PRO A 164 1.67 -8.50 5.28
C PRO A 164 0.75 -9.67 5.64
N GLY A 165 1.19 -10.47 6.61
CA GLY A 165 0.39 -11.45 7.34
C GLY A 165 -0.55 -10.78 8.34
N ILE A 166 -1.04 -11.55 9.30
CA ILE A 166 -1.93 -11.01 10.34
C ILE A 166 -1.13 -10.12 11.30
N ILE A 167 -1.47 -8.83 11.33
CA ILE A 167 -0.87 -7.83 12.22
C ILE A 167 -1.93 -7.39 13.21
N LYS A 168 -1.59 -7.33 14.50
CA LYS A 168 -2.44 -6.75 15.54
C LYS A 168 -2.63 -5.25 15.30
N THR A 169 -3.69 -4.89 14.58
CA THR A 169 -4.08 -3.51 14.22
C THR A 169 -5.57 -3.33 14.43
N THR A 170 -6.04 -2.08 14.35
CA THR A 170 -7.48 -1.76 14.36
C THR A 170 -8.28 -2.48 13.27
N LEU A 171 -7.66 -2.75 12.11
CA LEU A 171 -8.31 -3.43 10.99
C LEU A 171 -8.75 -4.86 11.33
N VAL A 172 -8.05 -5.56 12.22
CA VAL A 172 -8.33 -6.95 12.57
C VAL A 172 -9.06 -7.12 13.90
N HIS A 173 -9.54 -6.04 14.53
CA HIS A 173 -10.24 -6.14 15.82
C HIS A 173 -11.71 -6.52 15.69
N LYS A 174 -12.38 -6.06 14.63
CA LYS A 174 -13.75 -6.47 14.28
C LYS A 174 -14.02 -6.09 12.83
N PHE A 175 -14.54 -7.03 12.05
CA PHE A 175 -14.91 -6.81 10.67
C PHE A 175 -16.00 -7.79 10.25
N ASN A 176 -16.70 -7.45 9.18
CA ASN A 176 -17.82 -8.23 8.69
C ASN A 176 -17.35 -9.30 7.69
N SER A 177 -17.73 -10.55 7.94
CA SER A 177 -17.60 -11.63 6.96
C SER A 177 -18.68 -11.53 5.89
N TRP A 178 -18.41 -12.04 4.69
CA TRP A 178 -19.39 -12.07 3.61
C TRP A 178 -20.62 -12.90 4.01
N LEU A 179 -21.83 -12.33 3.87
CA LEU A 179 -23.10 -12.97 4.27
C LEU A 179 -23.12 -13.48 5.73
N ASP A 180 -22.33 -12.87 6.62
CA ASP A 180 -22.23 -13.26 8.03
C ASP A 180 -21.84 -14.74 8.26
N VAL A 181 -21.14 -15.36 7.30
CA VAL A 181 -20.75 -16.77 7.38
C VAL A 181 -19.88 -17.13 8.59
N GLU A 182 -19.16 -16.16 9.16
CA GLU A 182 -18.44 -16.31 10.42
C GLU A 182 -18.26 -14.93 11.08
N PRO A 183 -19.07 -14.56 12.07
CA PRO A 183 -18.98 -13.25 12.72
C PRO A 183 -17.72 -13.06 13.60
N ARG A 184 -16.96 -14.14 13.86
CA ARG A 184 -15.78 -14.13 14.76
C ARG A 184 -14.45 -14.27 14.03
N VAL A 185 -14.37 -13.99 12.72
CA VAL A 185 -13.11 -14.15 11.96
C VAL A 185 -11.95 -13.43 12.64
N ALA A 186 -12.17 -12.21 13.15
CA ALA A 186 -11.18 -11.43 13.89
C ALA A 186 -10.62 -12.17 15.12
N GLU A 187 -11.50 -12.74 15.94
CA GLU A 187 -11.14 -13.50 17.14
C GLU A 187 -10.33 -14.75 16.75
N LEU A 188 -10.85 -15.54 15.80
CA LEU A 188 -10.23 -16.78 15.35
C LEU A 188 -8.83 -16.54 14.75
N LEU A 189 -8.63 -15.47 13.98
CA LEU A 189 -7.30 -15.14 13.44
C LEU A 189 -6.28 -14.80 14.55
N LEU A 190 -6.74 -14.22 15.66
CA LEU A 190 -5.88 -13.82 16.78
C LEU A 190 -5.56 -14.98 17.74
N GLU A 191 -6.22 -16.13 17.61
CA GLU A 191 -5.86 -17.38 18.30
C GLU A 191 -4.58 -18.01 17.73
N HIS A 192 -4.17 -17.60 16.53
CA HIS A 192 -2.97 -18.08 15.86
C HIS A 192 -1.77 -17.12 16.03
N PRO A 193 -0.53 -17.57 15.78
CA PRO A 193 0.63 -16.69 15.77
C PRO A 193 0.44 -15.50 14.82
N THR A 194 0.82 -14.31 15.30
CA THR A 194 0.71 -13.04 14.58
C THR A 194 1.99 -12.24 14.78
N GLN A 195 2.11 -11.10 14.10
CA GLN A 195 3.24 -10.17 14.27
C GLN A 195 2.78 -8.80 14.79
N THR A 196 3.72 -8.05 15.34
CA THR A 196 3.52 -6.66 15.75
C THR A 196 3.55 -5.71 14.54
N THR A 197 2.99 -4.51 14.72
CA THR A 197 3.07 -3.45 13.70
C THR A 197 4.50 -2.96 13.47
N LEU A 198 5.34 -2.96 14.52
CA LEU A 198 6.74 -2.55 14.44
C LEU A 198 7.58 -3.53 13.62
N GLU A 199 7.46 -4.84 13.86
CA GLU A 199 8.15 -5.86 13.06
C GLU A 199 7.77 -5.75 11.58
N CYS A 200 6.47 -5.61 11.30
CA CYS A 200 6.00 -5.38 9.94
C CYS A 200 6.58 -4.09 9.36
N ALA A 201 6.59 -2.98 10.10
CA ALA A 201 7.12 -1.70 9.62
C ALA A 201 8.61 -1.75 9.30
N GLN A 202 9.41 -2.41 10.15
CA GLN A 202 10.84 -2.59 9.92
C GLN A 202 11.10 -3.42 8.67
N ASN A 203 10.39 -4.53 8.50
CA ASN A 203 10.53 -5.36 7.30
C ASN A 203 9.97 -4.69 6.04
N PHE A 204 8.98 -3.81 6.17
CA PHE A 204 8.47 -3.00 5.08
C PHE A 204 9.57 -2.07 4.54
N VAL A 205 10.25 -1.35 5.43
CA VAL A 205 11.34 -0.45 5.01
C VAL A 205 12.52 -1.25 4.45
N LYS A 206 12.88 -2.41 5.02
CA LYS A 206 13.89 -3.30 4.43
C LYS A 206 13.51 -3.73 3.00
N ALA A 207 12.24 -4.03 2.74
CA ALA A 207 11.76 -4.39 1.41
C ALA A 207 11.87 -3.22 0.42
N ILE A 208 11.58 -2.00 0.87
CA ILE A 208 11.80 -0.78 0.07
C ILE A 208 13.29 -0.60 -0.26
N GLU A 209 14.17 -0.73 0.74
CA GLU A 209 15.62 -0.55 0.60
C GLU A 209 16.25 -1.58 -0.36
N LYS A 210 15.67 -2.78 -0.46
CA LYS A 210 16.06 -3.79 -1.45
C LYS A 210 15.74 -3.38 -2.89
N ASN A 211 14.63 -2.66 -3.10
CA ASN A 211 14.21 -2.12 -4.39
C ASN A 211 14.24 -3.15 -5.56
N GLU A 212 13.76 -4.37 -5.30
CA GLU A 212 13.80 -5.47 -6.26
C GLU A 212 12.54 -5.46 -7.16
N ASN A 213 12.67 -5.03 -8.42
CA ASN A 213 11.54 -5.04 -9.37
C ASN A 213 10.95 -6.45 -9.55
N GLY A 214 9.63 -6.55 -9.44
CA GLY A 214 8.89 -7.81 -9.55
C GLY A 214 8.86 -8.65 -8.28
N ALA A 215 9.48 -8.20 -7.20
CA ALA A 215 9.46 -8.93 -5.94
C ALA A 215 8.05 -9.02 -5.36
N ILE A 216 7.76 -10.18 -4.77
CA ILE A 216 6.57 -10.45 -3.98
C ILE A 216 7.03 -10.71 -2.56
N TRP A 217 6.98 -9.68 -1.72
CA TRP A 217 7.44 -9.77 -0.34
C TRP A 217 6.31 -10.24 0.56
N LYS A 218 6.50 -11.35 1.27
CA LYS A 218 5.68 -11.75 2.41
C LYS A 218 6.31 -11.22 3.68
N LEU A 219 5.54 -10.43 4.45
CA LEU A 219 5.95 -9.91 5.75
C LEU A 219 5.08 -10.58 6.79
N ASP A 220 5.58 -11.61 7.44
CA ASP A 220 4.74 -12.49 8.25
C ASP A 220 5.55 -13.09 9.38
N LEU A 221 4.95 -13.16 10.58
CA LEU A 221 5.59 -13.63 11.80
C LEU A 221 6.96 -12.98 12.08
N GLY A 222 7.10 -11.69 11.75
CA GLY A 222 8.33 -10.94 11.98
C GLY A 222 9.43 -11.14 10.93
N GLU A 223 9.18 -11.91 9.88
CA GLU A 223 10.14 -12.19 8.82
C GLU A 223 9.83 -11.44 7.52
N LEU A 224 10.86 -11.24 6.69
CA LEU A 224 10.77 -10.73 5.32
C LEU A 224 11.16 -11.84 4.35
N ILE A 225 10.18 -12.37 3.62
CA ILE A 225 10.36 -13.57 2.79
C ILE A 225 10.01 -13.24 1.33
N PRO A 226 10.91 -13.45 0.36
CA PRO A 226 10.57 -13.37 -1.06
C PRO A 226 9.74 -14.60 -1.47
N ILE A 227 8.65 -14.38 -2.20
CA ILE A 227 7.78 -15.45 -2.73
C ILE A 227 7.99 -15.60 -4.23
N GLN A 228 8.15 -16.85 -4.67
CA GLN A 228 8.13 -17.21 -6.09
C GLN A 228 6.69 -17.53 -6.51
N TRP A 229 6.14 -16.74 -7.43
CA TRP A 229 4.82 -17.01 -8.00
C TRP A 229 4.87 -18.25 -8.89
N THR A 230 3.93 -19.18 -8.69
CA THR A 230 3.79 -20.37 -9.53
C THR A 230 3.53 -19.97 -10.98
N LYS A 231 4.25 -20.59 -11.91
CA LYS A 231 4.12 -20.35 -13.36
C LYS A 231 3.08 -21.26 -13.98
#